data_AF-A0A7C7YL36-F1
#
_entry.id   AF-A0A7C7YL36-F1
#
_cell.length_a   1.000
_cell.length_b   1.000
_cell.length_c   1.000
_cell.angle_alpha   90.00
_cell.angle_beta   90.00
_cell.angle_gamma   90.00
#
_symmetry.space_group_name_H-M   'P 1'
#
loop_
_entity.id
_entity.type
_entity.pdbx_description
1 polymer ?
#
loop_
_entity_poly.entity_id
_entity_poly.type
_entity_poly.pdbx_seq_one_letter_code
_entity_poly.pdbx_strand_id
1 'polypeptide(L)'
;MRGLPEFHGDSQDGRRGAASGGDSRGAFRDRRLSSGPPQGVPLLGRARGPIGAEQTRKIAGGKGRNSLRPRRATRKRGSSPKRFSRASRLSRRGQLTLAALGIPIALALFFWIAGARVDEPGAGQGAPQPGAPVVDPPAPLVIGLRADRSAPDGLLFHLPVGPDDYAAFHRRSTDVLSRENGGEPSPIFHDYGDYRVEYSFDVKLTEHILRILKRGRVKRGHVIALDTRTGRVIAYVSTDPLAFPPERSYPAASLVKVVTAAAALQHAPDRARRPCLYSGNQYRLSPSRVHRPKRGNTASLERALASSNNQCFAQLAVDTVGSEALLSSMKDFGWLDSPAPGHAAGSVDRGKSDYDLGRLGCGLAGSRITPLHAVQLAATLANGEQIEPWWVDRVVDGRGQGLALPARSDPRRVIPTEMAEELRGMLVRTTTHGTARSAFRDRRGRPKLRDIKVAGKTGNLTGADPHGRYEWFVGVAPAADPTVAIAVLQLQSNLWWSKSSELAADVLKEIFCEQGRCQARNADRFTGSLGIAAAPVLLSDPETQGE
;
A
#
# COMPACT_ATOMS: atom_id res chain seq x y z
N MET A 1 -51.88 -38.46 3.54
CA MET A 1 -53.22 -37.81 3.64
C MET A 1 -53.02 -36.30 3.61
N ARG A 2 -53.88 -35.58 2.87
CA ARG A 2 -54.34 -34.16 3.02
C ARG A 2 -53.39 -33.14 3.68
N GLY A 3 -53.15 -31.94 3.13
CA GLY A 3 -53.70 -31.27 1.94
C GLY A 3 -53.40 -29.76 1.97
N LEU A 4 -53.48 -29.09 0.82
CA LEU A 4 -53.36 -27.62 0.69
C LEU A 4 -54.56 -26.89 1.34
N PRO A 5 -54.53 -25.55 1.41
CA PRO A 5 -55.21 -24.82 0.34
C PRO A 5 -54.45 -23.59 -0.22
N GLU A 6 -54.51 -23.44 -1.54
CA GLU A 6 -54.52 -22.13 -2.19
C GLU A 6 -55.95 -21.56 -2.16
N PHE A 7 -56.10 -20.23 -2.31
CA PHE A 7 -57.29 -19.67 -2.96
C PHE A 7 -56.95 -18.34 -3.64
N HIS A 8 -57.25 -18.25 -4.94
CA HIS A 8 -57.60 -16.98 -5.62
C HIS A 8 -58.85 -16.39 -4.94
N GLY A 9 -59.22 -15.11 -5.03
CA GLY A 9 -58.89 -14.00 -5.94
C GLY A 9 -60.22 -13.25 -6.20
N ASP A 10 -60.21 -11.99 -6.64
CA ASP A 10 -60.98 -11.47 -7.80
C ASP A 10 -60.79 -9.94 -7.96
N SER A 11 -61.54 -9.34 -8.88
CA SER A 11 -61.21 -8.12 -9.62
C SER A 11 -62.43 -7.19 -9.85
N GLN A 12 -62.15 -6.02 -10.44
CA GLN A 12 -63.04 -5.08 -11.15
C GLN A 12 -63.64 -3.85 -10.43
N ASP A 13 -63.63 -2.75 -11.21
CA ASP A 13 -64.49 -1.56 -11.29
C ASP A 13 -64.86 -0.72 -10.04
N GLY A 14 -65.01 0.62 -10.14
CA GLY A 14 -64.72 1.50 -11.27
C GLY A 14 -65.30 2.94 -11.16
N ARG A 15 -64.71 3.86 -11.94
CA ARG A 15 -65.30 5.11 -12.51
C ARG A 15 -65.72 6.33 -11.63
N ARG A 16 -65.00 7.44 -11.93
CA ARG A 16 -65.47 8.78 -12.43
C ARG A 16 -65.90 9.92 -11.46
N GLY A 17 -65.52 11.15 -11.88
CA GLY A 17 -65.88 12.48 -11.33
C GLY A 17 -64.61 13.27 -10.95
N ALA A 18 -64.02 14.23 -11.70
CA ALA A 18 -64.49 15.34 -12.53
C ALA A 18 -65.30 16.41 -11.75
N ALA A 19 -65.12 17.74 -11.90
CA ALA A 19 -64.05 18.54 -12.50
C ALA A 19 -64.25 20.05 -12.16
N SER A 20 -63.18 20.84 -12.00
CA SER A 20 -63.07 22.31 -12.18
C SER A 20 -61.70 22.78 -11.62
N GLY A 21 -61.00 23.79 -12.13
CA GLY A 21 -61.28 24.73 -13.22
C GLY A 21 -60.77 26.13 -12.82
N GLY A 22 -59.76 26.68 -13.50
CA GLY A 22 -59.16 27.96 -13.11
C GLY A 22 -57.85 28.30 -13.83
N ASP A 23 -57.92 28.62 -15.13
CA ASP A 23 -56.81 29.21 -15.91
C ASP A 23 -56.81 30.74 -15.71
N SER A 24 -55.64 31.35 -15.52
CA SER A 24 -55.45 32.78 -15.76
C SER A 24 -54.02 33.10 -16.20
N ARG A 25 -53.91 33.57 -17.45
CA ARG A 25 -52.66 33.90 -18.14
C ARG A 25 -52.20 35.33 -17.81
N GLY A 26 -50.89 35.57 -17.87
CA GLY A 26 -50.29 36.90 -17.84
C GLY A 26 -48.75 36.81 -17.82
N ALA A 27 -48.07 36.64 -18.95
CA ALA A 27 -47.72 37.67 -19.95
C ALA A 27 -46.27 38.18 -19.78
N PHE A 28 -45.43 37.78 -20.74
CA PHE A 28 -44.28 38.52 -21.32
C PHE A 28 -43.68 39.70 -20.53
N ARG A 29 -42.37 39.60 -20.22
CA ARG A 29 -41.41 40.60 -20.72
C ARG A 29 -39.96 40.11 -20.75
N ASP A 30 -39.46 40.00 -21.98
CA ASP A 30 -38.05 39.84 -22.31
C ASP A 30 -37.31 41.18 -22.09
N ARG A 31 -36.15 41.17 -21.44
CA ARG A 31 -35.14 42.26 -21.51
C ARG A 31 -33.74 41.69 -21.29
N ARG A 32 -33.05 41.44 -22.41
CA ARG A 32 -31.59 41.46 -22.46
C ARG A 32 -31.11 42.89 -22.19
N LEU A 33 -30.05 43.05 -21.40
CA LEU A 33 -29.04 44.08 -21.65
C LEU A 33 -27.68 43.58 -21.16
N SER A 34 -26.67 43.84 -21.98
CA SER A 34 -25.26 43.53 -21.74
C SER A 34 -24.57 44.69 -21.03
N SER A 35 -23.67 44.40 -20.09
CA SER A 35 -22.49 45.24 -19.82
C SER A 35 -21.40 44.45 -19.10
N GLY A 36 -20.15 44.68 -19.51
CA GLY A 36 -18.96 44.00 -19.01
C GLY A 36 -18.36 44.59 -17.72
N PRO A 37 -17.12 44.20 -17.36
CA PRO A 37 -16.53 44.45 -16.05
C PRO A 37 -15.83 45.81 -15.94
N PRO A 38 -15.63 46.34 -14.71
CA PRO A 38 -14.75 47.48 -14.48
C PRO A 38 -13.28 47.03 -14.26
N GLN A 39 -12.41 47.39 -15.20
CA GLN A 39 -11.06 47.86 -14.87
C GLN A 39 -11.23 49.35 -14.45
N GLY A 40 -10.43 50.01 -13.60
CA GLY A 40 -9.03 49.87 -13.19
C GLY A 40 -8.51 51.30 -12.87
N VAL A 41 -7.18 51.51 -12.91
CA VAL A 41 -6.48 52.82 -12.81
C VAL A 41 -6.56 53.55 -11.42
N PRO A 42 -5.61 54.46 -11.06
CA PRO A 42 -4.54 54.09 -10.11
C PRO A 42 -4.27 55.14 -9.01
N LEU A 43 -3.19 54.97 -8.22
CA LEU A 43 -2.19 56.03 -7.99
C LEU A 43 -0.90 55.53 -7.29
N LEU A 44 0.19 56.28 -7.46
CA LEU A 44 1.54 56.05 -6.93
C LEU A 44 1.58 56.19 -5.39
N GLY A 45 2.54 55.66 -4.62
CA GLY A 45 3.80 54.99 -4.94
C GLY A 45 5.00 55.70 -4.28
N ARG A 46 5.81 54.99 -3.47
CA ARG A 46 7.22 55.35 -3.19
C ARG A 46 7.96 54.22 -2.44
N ALA A 47 9.19 53.96 -2.86
CA ALA A 47 10.11 53.03 -2.20
C ALA A 47 10.94 53.72 -1.11
N ARG A 48 11.51 52.92 -0.18
CA ARG A 48 12.87 53.11 0.34
C ARG A 48 13.39 51.84 1.02
N GLY A 49 14.67 51.57 0.77
CA GLY A 49 15.43 50.46 1.33
C GLY A 49 16.07 50.76 2.70
N PRO A 50 17.09 49.99 3.11
CA PRO A 50 17.27 49.60 4.50
C PRO A 50 18.27 50.47 5.30
N ILE A 51 18.20 50.33 6.63
CA ILE A 51 19.23 50.78 7.58
C ILE A 51 19.54 49.61 8.52
N GLY A 52 20.82 49.41 8.85
CA GLY A 52 21.29 48.48 9.87
C GLY A 52 22.21 49.16 10.88
N ALA A 53 22.85 48.36 11.75
CA ALA A 53 23.77 48.78 12.81
C ALA A 53 23.08 49.53 14.00
N GLU A 54 23.56 49.47 15.25
CA GLU A 54 24.65 48.67 15.82
C GLU A 54 24.49 48.39 17.34
N GLN A 55 25.53 47.81 17.93
CA GLN A 55 25.69 47.30 19.30
C GLN A 55 25.54 48.37 20.41
N THR A 56 25.33 47.91 21.65
CA THR A 56 26.26 48.27 22.73
C THR A 56 26.31 47.22 23.84
N ARG A 57 27.52 46.95 24.34
CA ARG A 57 27.80 46.12 25.53
C ARG A 57 27.57 46.91 26.81
N LYS A 58 27.38 46.22 27.94
CA LYS A 58 28.08 46.58 29.19
C LYS A 58 28.49 45.33 29.97
N ILE A 59 29.61 45.47 30.68
CA ILE A 59 30.42 44.40 31.31
C ILE A 59 30.60 44.74 32.80
N ALA A 60 30.50 43.74 33.68
CA ALA A 60 31.26 43.55 34.94
C ALA A 60 30.53 42.53 35.86
N GLY A 61 31.18 41.67 36.65
CA GLY A 61 32.61 41.32 36.70
C GLY A 61 33.01 40.58 38.00
N GLY A 62 33.71 39.44 37.87
CA GLY A 62 34.46 38.76 38.94
C GLY A 62 33.65 38.00 40.04
N LYS A 63 34.26 37.20 40.92
CA LYS A 63 35.59 36.52 40.89
C LYS A 63 35.68 35.47 42.03
N GLY A 64 36.28 34.30 41.76
CA GLY A 64 36.75 33.30 42.77
C GLY A 64 35.67 32.45 43.47
N ARG A 65 35.97 31.33 44.15
CA ARG A 65 37.05 30.31 44.16
C ARG A 65 36.72 29.36 45.35
N ASN A 66 36.84 28.03 45.17
CA ASN A 66 37.02 26.93 46.15
C ASN A 66 36.36 27.03 47.57
N SER A 67 35.62 26.01 48.05
CA SER A 67 36.24 24.86 48.76
C SER A 67 35.32 23.64 49.05
N LEU A 68 35.91 22.44 48.88
CA LEU A 68 35.85 21.21 49.72
C LEU A 68 34.59 20.83 50.57
N ARG A 69 33.93 19.70 50.17
CA ARG A 69 33.73 18.40 50.91
C ARG A 69 33.26 18.35 52.41
N PRO A 70 32.79 17.19 52.95
CA PRO A 70 31.96 16.09 52.40
C PRO A 70 30.95 15.45 53.43
N ARG A 71 30.36 14.28 53.10
CA ARG A 71 29.63 13.30 53.96
C ARG A 71 28.19 13.72 54.38
N ARG A 72 27.26 12.80 54.71
CA ARG A 72 27.39 11.38 55.13
C ARG A 72 26.22 10.52 54.64
N ALA A 73 26.43 9.20 54.51
CA ALA A 73 25.40 8.23 54.11
C ALA A 73 24.62 7.66 55.32
N THR A 74 23.40 7.16 55.07
CA THR A 74 22.74 6.12 55.87
C THR A 74 22.13 5.04 54.97
N ARG A 75 22.02 3.82 55.51
CA ARG A 75 21.83 2.55 54.79
C ARG A 75 20.93 1.63 55.61
N LYS A 76 19.83 1.13 55.04
CA LYS A 76 19.06 -0.08 55.45
C LYS A 76 18.00 -0.31 54.35
N ARG A 77 18.02 -1.41 53.58
CA ARG A 77 17.78 -2.84 53.87
C ARG A 77 16.35 -3.25 53.51
N GLY A 78 16.23 -4.08 52.47
CA GLY A 78 15.34 -5.25 52.46
C GLY A 78 13.87 -5.06 52.08
N SER A 79 13.49 -5.53 50.90
CA SER A 79 12.46 -6.57 50.75
C SER A 79 12.35 -7.04 49.29
N SER A 80 12.50 -8.34 49.08
CA SER A 80 12.23 -9.00 47.79
C SER A 80 10.83 -9.60 47.81
N PRO A 81 10.03 -9.48 46.73
CA PRO A 81 8.87 -10.35 46.52
C PRO A 81 9.11 -11.34 45.38
N LYS A 82 9.39 -12.59 45.77
CA LYS A 82 8.80 -13.83 45.26
C LYS A 82 8.60 -13.97 43.73
N ARG A 83 9.47 -14.79 43.12
CA ARG A 83 9.12 -15.59 41.93
C ARG A 83 7.83 -16.38 42.19
N PHE A 84 6.83 -16.27 41.32
CA PHE A 84 5.75 -17.25 41.23
C PHE A 84 6.04 -18.22 40.08
N SER A 85 6.50 -19.41 40.42
CA SER A 85 6.37 -20.57 39.54
C SER A 85 4.96 -21.16 39.72
N ARG A 86 4.23 -21.34 38.62
CA ARG A 86 3.07 -22.24 38.57
C ARG A 86 3.26 -23.23 37.44
N ALA A 87 3.83 -24.38 37.78
CA ALA A 87 3.70 -25.58 36.99
C ALA A 87 2.39 -26.27 37.38
N SER A 88 1.39 -26.24 36.50
CA SER A 88 0.19 -27.08 36.62
C SER A 88 0.42 -28.37 35.84
N ARG A 89 0.57 -29.49 36.56
CA ARG A 89 0.63 -30.83 35.96
C ARG A 89 -0.73 -31.15 35.33
N LEU A 90 -0.77 -31.48 34.04
CA LEU A 90 -1.90 -32.23 33.49
C LEU A 90 -1.77 -33.70 33.92
N SER A 91 -2.91 -34.33 34.25
CA SER A 91 -3.01 -35.74 34.60
C SER A 91 -3.01 -36.63 33.36
N ARG A 92 -2.43 -37.84 33.48
CA ARG A 92 -2.41 -38.86 32.43
C ARG A 92 -3.75 -39.59 32.36
N ARG A 93 -4.40 -39.60 31.18
CA ARG A 93 -5.31 -40.62 30.61
C ARG A 93 -5.81 -40.06 29.26
N GLY A 94 -5.55 -40.67 28.09
CA GLY A 94 -4.65 -41.78 27.78
C GLY A 94 -3.98 -41.55 26.42
N GLN A 95 -2.82 -42.15 26.20
CA GLN A 95 -2.10 -42.12 24.92
C GLN A 95 -2.45 -43.37 24.08
N LEU A 96 -2.18 -43.29 22.77
CA LEU A 96 -1.92 -44.39 21.82
C LEU A 96 -3.10 -45.28 21.37
N THR A 97 -3.41 -45.17 20.07
CA THR A 97 -3.11 -46.16 19.01
C THR A 97 -3.24 -45.43 17.66
N LEU A 98 -2.18 -45.23 16.86
CA LEU A 98 -1.41 -46.12 15.98
C LEU A 98 -2.12 -46.52 14.66
N ALA A 99 -1.33 -46.56 13.59
CA ALA A 99 -1.77 -46.50 12.19
C ALA A 99 -2.08 -47.85 11.51
N ALA A 100 -3.06 -47.85 10.60
CA ALA A 100 -3.34 -48.80 9.48
C ALA A 100 -4.66 -48.32 8.79
N LEU A 101 -4.99 -48.49 7.50
CA LEU A 101 -4.32 -48.91 6.25
C LEU A 101 -4.35 -47.70 5.25
N GLY A 102 -4.07 -47.70 3.93
CA GLY A 102 -3.78 -48.71 2.90
C GLY A 102 -4.88 -48.78 1.81
N ILE A 103 -4.66 -48.04 0.71
CA ILE A 103 -5.30 -48.15 -0.64
C ILE A 103 -4.81 -49.49 -1.30
N PRO A 104 -5.46 -50.15 -2.31
CA PRO A 104 -6.57 -49.80 -3.24
C PRO A 104 -7.67 -50.90 -3.43
N ILE A 105 -8.65 -50.72 -4.36
CA ILE A 105 -8.78 -51.48 -5.64
C ILE A 105 -10.11 -51.24 -6.41
N ALA A 106 -9.95 -51.28 -7.73
CA ALA A 106 -10.82 -51.10 -8.90
C ALA A 106 -12.31 -51.53 -8.90
N LEU A 107 -13.11 -50.67 -9.56
CA LEU A 107 -13.88 -50.93 -10.79
C LEU A 107 -14.03 -52.39 -11.29
N ALA A 108 -15.27 -52.77 -11.58
CA ALA A 108 -15.63 -53.58 -12.76
C ALA A 108 -17.11 -53.40 -13.17
N LEU A 109 -17.40 -53.67 -14.45
CA LEU A 109 -18.71 -53.76 -15.15
C LEU A 109 -19.35 -52.45 -15.66
N PHE A 110 -19.95 -52.40 -16.86
CA PHE A 110 -19.62 -53.06 -18.15
C PHE A 110 -20.41 -52.35 -19.29
N PHE A 111 -19.74 -52.02 -20.40
CA PHE A 111 -20.29 -51.89 -21.77
C PHE A 111 -21.52 -50.99 -22.07
N TRP A 112 -21.31 -50.04 -23.00
CA TRP A 112 -22.14 -49.95 -24.20
C TRP A 112 -21.28 -49.58 -25.43
N ILE A 113 -21.56 -50.18 -26.59
CA ILE A 113 -20.79 -50.06 -27.84
C ILE A 113 -21.73 -49.66 -28.98
N ALA A 114 -21.37 -48.62 -29.73
CA ALA A 114 -21.57 -48.38 -31.18
C ALA A 114 -21.41 -46.87 -31.45
N GLY A 115 -20.80 -46.37 -32.53
CA GLY A 115 -20.14 -47.05 -33.64
C GLY A 115 -20.49 -46.40 -34.99
N ALA A 116 -19.67 -45.46 -35.48
CA ALA A 116 -19.67 -44.99 -36.87
C ALA A 116 -18.34 -44.28 -37.23
N ARG A 117 -17.92 -44.41 -38.49
CA ARG A 117 -16.76 -43.75 -39.15
C ARG A 117 -17.28 -42.95 -40.37
N VAL A 118 -16.37 -42.39 -41.19
CA VAL A 118 -16.56 -41.94 -42.60
C VAL A 118 -17.12 -40.50 -42.68
N ASP A 119 -16.57 -39.51 -43.42
CA ASP A 119 -15.33 -39.41 -44.25
C ASP A 119 -14.89 -37.92 -44.41
N GLU A 120 -13.67 -37.67 -44.91
CA GLU A 120 -13.26 -36.40 -45.54
C GLU A 120 -13.67 -36.35 -47.03
N PRO A 121 -13.71 -35.15 -47.66
CA PRO A 121 -12.79 -34.99 -48.79
C PRO A 121 -12.24 -33.56 -49.04
N GLY A 122 -10.97 -33.50 -49.47
CA GLY A 122 -10.67 -33.10 -50.86
C GLY A 122 -10.39 -31.62 -51.16
N ALA A 123 -9.17 -31.33 -51.61
CA ALA A 123 -8.74 -30.01 -52.08
C ALA A 123 -9.19 -29.66 -53.52
N GLY A 124 -9.15 -28.36 -53.87
CA GLY A 124 -9.31 -27.86 -55.23
C GLY A 124 -8.31 -26.73 -55.56
N GLN A 125 -7.70 -26.78 -56.74
CA GLN A 125 -6.69 -25.82 -57.23
C GLN A 125 -7.27 -24.84 -58.25
N GLY A 126 -6.63 -23.68 -58.44
CA GLY A 126 -6.93 -22.73 -59.51
C GLY A 126 -5.77 -21.76 -59.81
N ALA A 127 -5.57 -21.39 -61.08
CA ALA A 127 -4.47 -20.57 -61.62
C ALA A 127 -4.91 -19.94 -62.97
N PRO A 128 -4.12 -19.05 -63.64
CA PRO A 128 -3.46 -17.81 -63.16
C PRO A 128 -3.64 -16.59 -64.13
N GLN A 129 -2.88 -15.50 -63.88
CA GLN A 129 -2.61 -14.28 -64.73
C GLN A 129 -3.45 -12.99 -64.47
N PRO A 130 -2.97 -11.78 -64.87
CA PRO A 130 -1.65 -11.17 -64.57
C PRO A 130 -1.71 -9.64 -64.23
N GLY A 131 -0.64 -9.07 -63.65
CA GLY A 131 -0.43 -7.60 -63.59
C GLY A 131 0.22 -7.09 -62.29
N ALA A 132 1.32 -6.33 -62.41
CA ALA A 132 2.13 -5.83 -61.28
C ALA A 132 1.61 -4.48 -60.72
N PRO A 133 2.11 -3.98 -59.56
CA PRO A 133 3.49 -3.50 -59.46
C PRO A 133 4.32 -4.18 -58.35
N VAL A 134 5.65 -4.06 -58.49
CA VAL A 134 6.64 -4.54 -57.53
C VAL A 134 6.58 -3.68 -56.26
N VAL A 135 6.46 -4.34 -55.11
CA VAL A 135 6.77 -3.75 -53.80
C VAL A 135 8.11 -4.33 -53.37
N ASP A 136 9.03 -3.46 -52.93
CA ASP A 136 10.35 -3.88 -52.45
C ASP A 136 10.23 -4.94 -51.35
N PRO A 137 11.15 -5.94 -51.31
CA PRO A 137 11.10 -6.94 -50.27
C PRO A 137 11.22 -6.26 -48.90
N PRO A 138 10.32 -6.54 -47.94
CA PRO A 138 10.50 -6.05 -46.58
C PRO A 138 11.85 -6.57 -46.07
N ALA A 139 12.60 -5.67 -45.41
CA ALA A 139 13.88 -6.00 -44.79
C ALA A 139 13.73 -7.30 -43.96
N PRO A 140 14.76 -8.17 -43.95
CA PRO A 140 14.61 -9.54 -43.44
C PRO A 140 14.03 -9.54 -42.05
N LEU A 141 12.97 -10.33 -41.87
CA LEU A 141 12.27 -10.51 -40.60
C LEU A 141 13.30 -10.87 -39.52
N VAL A 142 13.63 -9.91 -38.65
CA VAL A 142 14.42 -10.21 -37.46
C VAL A 142 13.58 -11.15 -36.62
N ILE A 143 14.11 -12.36 -36.41
CA ILE A 143 13.41 -13.49 -35.81
C ILE A 143 12.71 -13.03 -34.54
N GLY A 144 11.38 -13.01 -34.58
CA GLY A 144 10.60 -12.65 -33.42
C GLY A 144 10.87 -13.66 -32.30
N LEU A 145 11.28 -13.15 -31.14
CA LEU A 145 11.04 -13.79 -29.84
C LEU A 145 9.53 -13.80 -29.58
N ARG A 146 8.78 -14.52 -30.43
CA ARG A 146 7.47 -15.06 -30.06
C ARG A 146 7.77 -16.13 -29.04
N ALA A 147 7.59 -15.75 -27.78
CA ALA A 147 7.50 -16.69 -26.69
C ALA A 147 6.24 -17.55 -26.87
N ASP A 148 6.33 -18.58 -27.70
CA ASP A 148 5.27 -19.54 -28.04
C ASP A 148 4.93 -20.47 -26.86
N ARG A 149 5.52 -20.19 -25.69
CA ARG A 149 5.36 -20.87 -24.42
C ARG A 149 5.17 -19.83 -23.32
N SER A 150 4.05 -19.92 -22.62
CA SER A 150 3.80 -19.18 -21.39
C SER A 150 4.72 -19.68 -20.27
N ALA A 151 5.15 -18.78 -19.38
CA ALA A 151 5.78 -19.19 -18.13
C ALA A 151 4.81 -20.03 -17.28
N PRO A 152 5.24 -21.14 -16.65
CA PRO A 152 4.40 -21.88 -15.71
C PRO A 152 3.94 -20.98 -14.55
N ASP A 153 2.63 -20.96 -14.26
CA ASP A 153 2.04 -20.10 -13.22
C ASP A 153 2.81 -20.20 -11.89
N GLY A 154 3.24 -21.41 -11.51
CA GLY A 154 4.04 -21.72 -10.32
C GLY A 154 5.24 -20.80 -10.09
N LEU A 155 5.88 -20.30 -11.15
CA LEU A 155 7.05 -19.41 -11.05
C LEU A 155 6.69 -17.99 -10.59
N LEU A 156 5.44 -17.55 -10.77
CA LEU A 156 4.97 -16.21 -10.41
C LEU A 156 4.61 -16.08 -8.91
N PHE A 157 4.45 -17.19 -8.20
CA PHE A 157 4.04 -17.20 -6.78
C PHE A 157 5.19 -16.97 -5.80
N HIS A 158 6.45 -16.97 -6.26
CA HIS A 158 7.62 -16.93 -5.39
C HIS A 158 8.27 -15.54 -5.32
N LEU A 159 8.63 -15.15 -4.09
CA LEU A 159 9.41 -13.96 -3.77
C LEU A 159 10.83 -14.38 -3.36
N PRO A 160 11.90 -13.88 -4.00
CA PRO A 160 13.29 -14.33 -3.80
C PRO A 160 14.00 -13.61 -2.63
N VAL A 161 13.28 -13.23 -1.56
CA VAL A 161 13.78 -12.17 -0.65
C VAL A 161 13.62 -12.40 0.86
N GLY A 162 14.61 -13.07 1.44
CA GLY A 162 15.02 -12.97 2.85
C GLY A 162 16.50 -12.54 3.02
N PRO A 163 16.98 -12.32 4.25
CA PRO A 163 18.39 -11.93 4.49
C PRO A 163 19.41 -12.98 4.08
N ASP A 164 19.01 -14.26 4.03
CA ASP A 164 19.89 -15.37 3.66
C ASP A 164 20.12 -15.39 2.13
N ASP A 165 19.09 -15.08 1.33
CA ASP A 165 19.20 -14.85 -0.11
C ASP A 165 20.14 -13.67 -0.44
N TYR A 166 20.25 -12.68 0.47
CA TYR A 166 21.23 -11.60 0.36
C TYR A 166 22.64 -11.93 0.88
N ALA A 167 22.77 -12.86 1.81
CA ALA A 167 24.08 -13.31 2.29
C ALA A 167 24.84 -14.09 1.20
N ALA A 168 24.12 -14.72 0.28
CA ALA A 168 24.64 -15.25 -0.97
C ALA A 168 25.20 -14.15 -1.89
N PHE A 169 24.45 -13.06 -2.07
CA PHE A 169 24.83 -11.95 -2.96
C PHE A 169 26.18 -11.32 -2.63
N HIS A 170 26.41 -10.94 -1.37
CA HIS A 170 27.64 -10.22 -0.99
C HIS A 170 28.93 -11.03 -1.26
N ARG A 171 28.86 -12.37 -1.20
CA ARG A 171 30.00 -13.24 -1.53
C ARG A 171 30.36 -13.22 -3.01
N ARG A 172 29.39 -13.01 -3.91
CA ARG A 172 29.65 -12.85 -5.36
C ARG A 172 30.16 -11.45 -5.75
N SER A 173 29.80 -10.39 -5.03
CA SER A 173 30.27 -9.03 -5.37
C SER A 173 31.79 -8.84 -5.25
N THR A 174 32.48 -9.73 -4.55
CA THR A 174 33.95 -9.81 -4.46
C THR A 174 34.59 -10.79 -5.43
N ASP A 175 33.81 -11.71 -6.02
CA ASP A 175 34.25 -12.75 -6.97
C ASP A 175 33.44 -12.66 -8.28
N VAL A 176 33.64 -11.57 -9.01
CA VAL A 176 33.28 -11.51 -10.42
C VAL A 176 34.32 -12.31 -11.20
N LEU A 177 34.12 -13.64 -11.28
CA LEU A 177 34.67 -14.63 -12.24
C LEU A 177 34.79 -16.03 -11.57
N SER A 178 33.67 -16.66 -11.22
CA SER A 178 33.63 -18.11 -10.95
C SER A 178 32.24 -18.69 -11.25
N ARG A 179 32.06 -19.13 -12.50
CA ARG A 179 30.99 -20.06 -12.90
C ARG A 179 31.43 -21.48 -12.54
N GLU A 180 31.34 -21.87 -11.28
CA GLU A 180 31.34 -23.29 -10.92
C GLU A 180 30.78 -23.52 -9.51
N ASN A 181 30.03 -24.62 -9.37
CA ASN A 181 29.37 -25.14 -8.17
C ASN A 181 28.08 -24.44 -7.69
N GLY A 182 27.05 -25.28 -7.46
CA GLY A 182 25.85 -25.07 -6.64
C GLY A 182 25.33 -23.63 -6.50
N GLY A 183 24.40 -23.23 -7.36
CA GLY A 183 23.88 -21.86 -7.40
C GLY A 183 23.22 -21.41 -6.10
N GLU A 184 23.94 -20.64 -5.28
CA GLU A 184 23.31 -19.84 -4.22
C GLU A 184 22.37 -18.77 -4.83
N PRO A 185 21.26 -18.42 -4.16
CA PRO A 185 20.24 -17.51 -4.68
C PRO A 185 20.77 -16.11 -5.07
N SER A 186 20.11 -15.47 -6.03
CA SER A 186 20.34 -14.07 -6.39
C SER A 186 19.04 -13.29 -6.19
N PRO A 187 19.08 -12.07 -5.60
CA PRO A 187 17.86 -11.30 -5.38
C PRO A 187 17.24 -10.74 -6.66
N ILE A 188 17.99 -10.73 -7.77
CA ILE A 188 17.52 -10.30 -9.10
C ILE A 188 17.16 -11.45 -10.01
N PHE A 189 17.55 -12.70 -9.71
CA PHE A 189 17.11 -13.86 -10.47
C PHE A 189 17.16 -15.16 -9.66
N HIS A 190 16.23 -16.07 -9.94
CA HIS A 190 16.22 -17.39 -9.31
C HIS A 190 16.01 -18.50 -10.35
N ASP A 191 16.83 -19.55 -10.24
CA ASP A 191 16.89 -20.66 -11.19
C ASP A 191 16.00 -21.82 -10.66
N TYR A 192 14.96 -22.14 -11.43
CA TYR A 192 13.93 -23.16 -11.17
C TYR A 192 14.07 -24.31 -12.18
N GLY A 193 15.04 -25.18 -11.97
CA GLY A 193 15.34 -26.27 -12.92
C GLY A 193 15.78 -25.70 -14.27
N ASP A 194 15.02 -25.98 -15.33
CA ASP A 194 15.26 -25.48 -16.69
C ASP A 194 14.71 -24.05 -16.94
N TYR A 195 14.39 -23.28 -15.90
CA TYR A 195 13.91 -21.90 -16.02
C TYR A 195 14.69 -20.96 -15.12
N ARG A 196 14.84 -19.70 -15.53
CA ARG A 196 15.31 -18.60 -14.69
C ARG A 196 14.26 -17.51 -14.67
N VAL A 197 13.82 -17.14 -13.47
CA VAL A 197 12.95 -15.98 -13.22
C VAL A 197 13.85 -14.79 -12.92
N GLU A 198 13.67 -13.67 -13.61
CA GLU A 198 14.35 -12.40 -13.36
C GLU A 198 13.37 -11.38 -12.78
N TYR A 199 13.84 -10.63 -11.79
CA TYR A 199 13.00 -9.81 -10.92
C TYR A 199 13.28 -8.31 -11.05
N SER A 200 12.26 -7.50 -10.79
CA SER A 200 12.27 -6.04 -10.96
C SER A 200 13.07 -5.24 -9.93
N PHE A 201 13.67 -5.89 -8.94
CA PHE A 201 14.24 -5.24 -7.76
C PHE A 201 15.59 -4.60 -8.06
N ASP A 202 15.77 -3.33 -7.68
CA ASP A 202 17.08 -2.70 -7.76
C ASP A 202 18.01 -3.19 -6.64
N VAL A 203 19.18 -3.71 -7.03
CA VAL A 203 20.18 -4.29 -6.12
C VAL A 203 20.69 -3.27 -5.10
N LYS A 204 21.04 -2.06 -5.55
CA LYS A 204 21.69 -1.04 -4.71
C LYS A 204 20.71 -0.51 -3.66
N LEU A 205 19.51 -0.11 -4.07
CA LEU A 205 18.41 0.31 -3.20
C LEU A 205 18.08 -0.78 -2.16
N THR A 206 18.05 -2.03 -2.61
CA THR A 206 17.80 -3.20 -1.78
C THR A 206 18.86 -3.41 -0.69
N GLU A 207 20.15 -3.35 -1.03
CA GLU A 207 21.23 -3.35 -0.02
C GLU A 207 21.07 -2.19 0.98
N HIS A 208 20.70 -1.00 0.48
CA HIS A 208 20.51 0.18 1.29
C HIS A 208 19.36 -0.04 2.30
N ILE A 209 18.25 -0.63 1.86
CA ILE A 209 17.12 -1.04 2.70
C ILE A 209 17.56 -2.04 3.78
N LEU A 210 18.30 -3.09 3.43
CA LEU A 210 18.81 -4.06 4.41
C LEU A 210 19.73 -3.41 5.45
N ARG A 211 20.61 -2.50 5.01
CA ARG A 211 21.46 -1.70 5.91
C ARG A 211 20.63 -0.80 6.84
N ILE A 212 19.55 -0.20 6.35
CA ILE A 212 18.60 0.59 7.16
C ILE A 212 17.92 -0.30 8.21
N LEU A 213 17.38 -1.47 7.81
CA LEU A 213 16.71 -2.43 8.70
C LEU A 213 17.67 -2.97 9.78
N LYS A 214 18.90 -3.33 9.40
CA LYS A 214 19.98 -3.77 10.32
C LYS A 214 20.35 -2.69 11.33
N ARG A 215 20.53 -1.43 10.89
CA ARG A 215 20.77 -0.28 11.78
C ARG A 215 19.59 -0.02 12.73
N GLY A 216 18.36 -0.13 12.21
CA GLY A 216 17.12 -0.02 12.97
C GLY A 216 16.81 -1.20 13.89
N ARG A 217 17.66 -2.24 13.88
CA ARG A 217 17.52 -3.51 14.61
C ARG A 217 16.18 -4.21 14.39
N VAL A 218 15.65 -4.11 13.18
CA VAL A 218 14.39 -4.74 12.78
C VAL A 218 14.61 -6.24 12.63
N LYS A 219 13.99 -7.04 13.50
CA LYS A 219 14.02 -8.50 13.42
C LYS A 219 12.97 -9.07 12.47
N ARG A 220 11.79 -8.48 12.48
CA ARG A 220 10.62 -8.86 11.67
C ARG A 220 10.04 -7.61 11.06
N GLY A 221 10.24 -7.44 9.77
CA GLY A 221 9.68 -6.33 9.02
C GLY A 221 9.82 -6.51 7.52
N HIS A 222 9.02 -5.71 6.83
CA HIS A 222 8.94 -5.66 5.38
C HIS A 222 9.09 -4.22 4.92
N VAL A 223 9.77 -4.04 3.81
CA VAL A 223 9.85 -2.77 3.07
C VAL A 223 9.53 -3.08 1.63
N ILE A 224 8.45 -2.50 1.11
CA ILE A 224 8.09 -2.62 -0.30
C ILE A 224 8.00 -1.22 -0.88
N ALA A 225 8.66 -1.00 -2.02
CA ALA A 225 8.59 0.23 -2.79
C ALA A 225 8.13 -0.09 -4.22
N LEU A 226 7.29 0.76 -4.79
CA LEU A 226 6.63 0.53 -6.07
C LEU A 226 6.54 1.83 -6.89
N ASP A 227 6.75 1.73 -8.20
CA ASP A 227 6.50 2.79 -9.17
C ASP A 227 4.99 2.97 -9.34
N THR A 228 4.47 4.13 -8.93
CA THR A 228 3.05 4.48 -8.99
C THR A 228 2.50 4.55 -10.41
N ARG A 229 3.36 4.72 -11.42
CA ARG A 229 2.97 4.86 -12.83
C ARG A 229 2.76 3.53 -13.53
N THR A 230 3.48 2.49 -13.09
CA THR A 230 3.59 1.22 -13.83
C THR A 230 3.21 0.00 -12.99
N GLY A 231 3.17 0.10 -11.66
CA GLY A 231 2.99 -1.05 -10.76
C GLY A 231 4.29 -1.82 -10.49
N ARG A 232 5.42 -1.41 -11.07
CA ARG A 232 6.72 -2.09 -10.91
C ARG A 232 7.16 -2.05 -9.44
N VAL A 233 7.37 -3.20 -8.82
CA VAL A 233 7.91 -3.28 -7.46
C VAL A 233 9.42 -3.10 -7.51
N ILE A 234 9.92 -1.91 -7.16
CA ILE A 234 11.34 -1.56 -7.30
C ILE A 234 12.21 -2.11 -6.15
N ALA A 235 11.58 -2.49 -5.03
CA ALA A 235 12.20 -3.24 -3.94
C ALA A 235 11.13 -3.97 -3.13
N TYR A 236 11.41 -5.21 -2.72
CA TYR A 236 10.55 -6.01 -1.85
C TYR A 236 11.43 -6.76 -0.84
N VAL A 237 11.67 -6.19 0.35
CA VAL A 237 12.59 -6.76 1.35
C VAL A 237 11.85 -7.32 2.56
N SER A 238 12.15 -8.55 2.97
CA SER A 238 11.75 -9.15 4.25
C SER A 238 12.96 -9.45 5.14
N THR A 239 12.83 -9.32 6.47
CA THR A 239 13.91 -9.65 7.42
C THR A 239 13.81 -11.03 8.06
N ASP A 240 12.64 -11.69 7.98
CA ASP A 240 12.35 -12.99 8.62
C ASP A 240 11.09 -13.57 7.93
N PRO A 241 11.17 -13.96 6.65
CA PRO A 241 10.01 -14.41 5.87
C PRO A 241 9.40 -15.72 6.40
N LEU A 242 10.13 -16.50 7.21
CA LEU A 242 9.60 -17.73 7.79
C LEU A 242 8.70 -17.47 9.01
N ALA A 243 9.14 -16.65 9.98
CA ALA A 243 8.32 -16.36 11.17
C ALA A 243 7.45 -15.10 11.00
N PHE A 244 7.62 -14.37 9.90
CA PHE A 244 6.79 -13.22 9.50
C PHE A 244 6.67 -13.19 7.97
N PRO A 245 5.83 -14.05 7.35
CA PRO A 245 5.74 -14.15 5.90
C PRO A 245 5.03 -12.95 5.26
N PRO A 246 5.66 -12.24 4.30
CA PRO A 246 5.09 -11.04 3.69
C PRO A 246 3.87 -11.32 2.80
N GLU A 247 3.60 -12.57 2.46
CA GLU A 247 2.45 -13.01 1.68
C GLU A 247 1.17 -13.07 2.55
N ARG A 248 1.31 -13.12 3.89
CA ARG A 248 0.18 -13.20 4.83
C ARG A 248 -0.40 -11.83 5.14
N SER A 249 -1.72 -11.79 5.38
CA SER A 249 -2.40 -10.58 5.81
C SER A 249 -2.20 -10.31 7.31
N TYR A 250 -1.95 -9.06 7.68
CA TYR A 250 -1.72 -8.59 9.04
C TYR A 250 -2.71 -7.48 9.43
N PRO A 251 -2.94 -7.21 10.73
CA PRO A 251 -3.89 -6.18 11.13
C PRO A 251 -3.53 -4.81 10.54
N ALA A 252 -4.42 -4.27 9.70
CA ALA A 252 -4.16 -3.06 8.91
C ALA A 252 -4.03 -1.80 9.78
N ALA A 253 -4.52 -1.86 11.02
CA ALA A 253 -4.53 -0.75 11.96
C ALA A 253 -5.13 0.52 11.33
N SER A 254 -4.68 1.71 11.74
CA SER A 254 -5.16 3.00 11.21
C SER A 254 -4.87 3.29 9.73
N LEU A 255 -4.42 2.32 8.92
CA LEU A 255 -4.38 2.47 7.45
C LEU A 255 -5.79 2.54 6.86
N VAL A 256 -6.76 1.82 7.45
CA VAL A 256 -8.19 1.85 7.09
C VAL A 256 -8.76 3.27 7.00
N LYS A 257 -8.22 4.21 7.78
CA LYS A 257 -8.64 5.62 7.79
C LYS A 257 -8.47 6.34 6.46
N VAL A 258 -7.62 5.85 5.56
CA VAL A 258 -7.54 6.37 4.19
C VAL A 258 -8.85 6.06 3.46
N VAL A 259 -9.29 4.80 3.49
CA VAL A 259 -10.56 4.34 2.90
C VAL A 259 -11.76 4.99 3.59
N THR A 260 -11.80 5.06 4.93
CA THR A 260 -12.88 5.73 5.67
C THR A 260 -12.98 7.23 5.33
N ALA A 261 -11.86 7.90 5.07
CA ALA A 261 -11.86 9.31 4.64
C ALA A 261 -12.40 9.45 3.20
N ALA A 262 -11.95 8.58 2.27
CA ALA A 262 -12.45 8.53 0.90
C ALA A 262 -13.96 8.28 0.87
N ALA A 263 -14.43 7.22 1.55
CA ALA A 263 -15.85 6.87 1.66
C ALA A 263 -16.70 8.02 2.22
N ALA A 264 -16.20 8.73 3.23
CA ALA A 264 -16.91 9.89 3.81
C ALA A 264 -16.96 11.09 2.85
N LEU A 265 -15.88 11.37 2.12
CA LEU A 265 -15.84 12.43 1.10
C LEU A 265 -16.73 12.11 -0.10
N GLN A 266 -16.82 10.85 -0.50
CA GLN A 266 -17.65 10.38 -1.61
C GLN A 266 -19.15 10.35 -1.24
N HIS A 267 -19.49 9.83 -0.06
CA HIS A 267 -20.89 9.62 0.34
C HIS A 267 -21.55 10.89 0.92
N ALA A 268 -20.81 11.70 1.67
CA ALA A 268 -21.37 12.88 2.36
C ALA A 268 -20.30 13.97 2.61
N PRO A 269 -19.81 14.66 1.55
CA PRO A 269 -18.67 15.57 1.63
C PRO A 269 -18.83 16.66 2.70
N ASP A 270 -20.01 17.30 2.81
CA ASP A 270 -20.25 18.34 3.83
C ASP A 270 -20.16 17.79 5.26
N ARG A 271 -20.65 16.56 5.47
CA ARG A 271 -20.60 15.89 6.78
C ARG A 271 -19.17 15.45 7.14
N ALA A 272 -18.37 15.07 6.13
CA ALA A 272 -16.96 14.72 6.27
C ALA A 272 -16.07 15.95 6.53
N ARG A 273 -16.35 17.09 5.87
CA ARG A 273 -15.62 18.35 6.04
C ARG A 273 -15.96 19.07 7.35
N ARG A 274 -17.17 18.88 7.88
CA ARG A 274 -17.59 19.44 9.19
C ARG A 274 -16.63 19.01 10.31
N PRO A 275 -16.11 19.94 11.12
CA PRO A 275 -15.20 19.60 12.22
C PRO A 275 -15.75 18.51 13.16
N CYS A 276 -14.93 17.50 13.40
CA CYS A 276 -15.15 16.46 14.40
C CYS A 276 -15.11 17.06 15.81
N LEU A 277 -15.96 16.52 16.71
CA LEU A 277 -15.86 16.76 18.15
C LEU A 277 -15.44 15.46 18.84
N TYR A 278 -14.46 15.50 19.74
CA TYR A 278 -14.00 14.33 20.49
C TYR A 278 -13.68 14.67 21.95
N SER A 279 -13.74 13.69 22.84
CA SER A 279 -13.56 13.90 24.29
C SER A 279 -12.34 13.18 24.85
N GLY A 280 -11.57 13.89 25.68
CA GLY A 280 -10.35 13.35 26.30
C GLY A 280 -9.32 12.83 25.28
N ASN A 281 -8.77 11.65 25.53
CA ASN A 281 -7.73 11.04 24.70
C ASN A 281 -8.29 10.56 23.34
N GLN A 282 -7.85 11.22 22.26
CA GLN A 282 -8.22 10.92 20.87
C GLN A 282 -7.97 9.47 20.42
N TYR A 283 -7.04 8.75 21.04
CA TYR A 283 -6.70 7.37 20.67
C TYR A 283 -7.56 6.32 21.36
N ARG A 284 -8.32 6.68 22.41
CA ARG A 284 -9.21 5.74 23.12
C ARG A 284 -10.62 5.80 22.54
N LEU A 285 -11.08 4.68 22.00
CA LEU A 285 -12.48 4.42 21.67
C LEU A 285 -13.13 3.57 22.78
N SER A 286 -14.41 3.79 23.02
CA SER A 286 -15.31 3.01 23.89
C SER A 286 -16.72 3.12 23.31
N PRO A 287 -17.69 2.26 23.66
CA PRO A 287 -19.05 2.33 23.12
C PRO A 287 -19.68 3.73 23.27
N SER A 288 -19.49 4.38 24.42
CA SER A 288 -19.93 5.75 24.71
C SER A 288 -19.20 6.88 23.96
N ARG A 289 -18.26 6.57 23.05
CA ARG A 289 -17.45 7.53 22.29
C ARG A 289 -17.43 7.26 20.79
N VAL A 290 -18.35 6.43 20.31
CA VAL A 290 -18.52 6.11 18.89
C VAL A 290 -19.15 7.29 18.15
N HIS A 291 -20.22 7.85 18.69
CA HIS A 291 -20.97 8.98 18.12
C HIS A 291 -20.40 10.34 18.53
N ARG A 292 -20.78 11.38 17.78
CA ARG A 292 -20.42 12.78 18.04
C ARG A 292 -20.92 13.27 19.43
N PRO A 293 -20.04 13.72 20.34
CA PRO A 293 -20.44 14.28 21.64
C PRO A 293 -20.97 15.71 21.52
N LYS A 294 -21.78 16.15 22.51
CA LYS A 294 -22.34 17.52 22.58
C LYS A 294 -21.27 18.62 22.75
N ARG A 295 -20.15 18.31 23.41
CA ARG A 295 -19.01 19.22 23.67
C ARG A 295 -17.70 18.41 23.62
N GLY A 296 -16.59 19.05 23.27
CA GLY A 296 -15.28 18.40 23.22
C GLY A 296 -14.24 19.23 22.47
N ASN A 297 -13.08 18.62 22.24
CA ASN A 297 -12.02 19.15 21.39
C ASN A 297 -12.43 19.05 19.92
N THR A 298 -11.99 20.01 19.09
CA THR A 298 -12.26 20.02 17.65
C THR A 298 -11.09 19.50 16.83
N ALA A 299 -11.38 18.88 15.68
CA ALA A 299 -10.41 18.59 14.63
C ALA A 299 -11.07 18.67 13.24
N SER A 300 -10.36 19.24 12.26
CA SER A 300 -10.68 19.04 10.83
C SER A 300 -10.41 17.59 10.42
N LEU A 301 -10.97 17.14 9.30
CA LEU A 301 -10.68 15.83 8.71
C LEU A 301 -9.16 15.63 8.53
N GLU A 302 -8.51 16.61 7.93
CA GLU A 302 -7.05 16.70 7.76
C GLU A 302 -6.28 16.50 9.09
N ARG A 303 -6.64 17.24 10.14
CA ARG A 303 -5.99 17.13 11.46
C ARG A 303 -6.26 15.77 12.10
N ALA A 304 -7.47 15.24 11.97
CA ALA A 304 -7.85 13.94 12.51
C ALA A 304 -7.12 12.78 11.80
N LEU A 305 -6.92 12.87 10.48
CA LEU A 305 -6.20 11.89 9.68
C LEU A 305 -4.70 11.90 10.03
N ALA A 306 -4.11 13.10 10.11
CA ALA A 306 -2.70 13.33 10.44
C ALA A 306 -2.34 13.02 11.91
N SER A 307 -3.24 13.29 12.86
CA SER A 307 -3.08 12.88 14.26
C SER A 307 -3.51 11.43 14.52
N SER A 308 -4.11 10.77 13.53
CA SER A 308 -4.75 9.46 13.64
C SER A 308 -5.76 9.37 14.81
N ASN A 309 -6.62 10.36 14.95
CA ASN A 309 -7.71 10.37 15.95
C ASN A 309 -8.65 9.17 15.72
N ASN A 310 -8.92 8.37 16.76
CA ASN A 310 -9.77 7.18 16.67
C ASN A 310 -11.26 7.53 16.82
N GLN A 311 -11.60 8.47 17.71
CA GLN A 311 -12.99 8.90 17.90
C GLN A 311 -13.56 9.56 16.64
N CYS A 312 -12.81 10.45 15.99
CA CYS A 312 -13.27 11.08 14.75
C CYS A 312 -13.51 10.08 13.61
N PHE A 313 -12.67 9.05 13.47
CA PHE A 313 -12.84 8.05 12.43
C PHE A 313 -13.91 7.00 12.74
N ALA A 314 -14.19 6.75 14.02
CA ALA A 314 -15.38 6.00 14.42
C ALA A 314 -16.67 6.78 14.09
N GLN A 315 -16.69 8.09 14.37
CA GLN A 315 -17.81 8.98 14.00
C GLN A 315 -18.03 9.04 12.49
N LEU A 316 -16.96 9.13 11.69
CA LEU A 316 -17.10 9.09 10.22
C LEU A 316 -17.69 7.75 9.76
N ALA A 317 -17.18 6.63 10.28
CA ALA A 317 -17.67 5.30 9.91
C ALA A 317 -19.14 5.07 10.28
N VAL A 318 -19.56 5.49 11.47
CA VAL A 318 -20.89 5.21 12.02
C VAL A 318 -21.89 6.31 11.68
N ASP A 319 -21.59 7.56 12.05
CA ASP A 319 -22.55 8.65 11.89
C ASP A 319 -22.65 9.10 10.42
N THR A 320 -21.58 8.98 9.62
CA THR A 320 -21.48 9.59 8.28
C THR A 320 -21.52 8.61 7.10
N VAL A 321 -20.79 7.49 7.16
CA VAL A 321 -20.66 6.53 6.04
C VAL A 321 -21.64 5.36 6.15
N GLY A 322 -21.81 4.80 7.35
CA GLY A 322 -22.57 3.57 7.56
C GLY A 322 -21.82 2.31 7.12
N SER A 323 -22.36 1.13 7.45
CA SER A 323 -21.68 -0.13 7.17
C SER A 323 -21.60 -0.48 5.69
N GLU A 324 -22.66 -0.23 4.92
CA GLU A 324 -22.73 -0.67 3.53
C GLU A 324 -21.72 0.08 2.65
N ALA A 325 -21.75 1.41 2.67
CA ALA A 325 -20.81 2.23 1.92
C ALA A 325 -19.35 2.01 2.37
N LEU A 326 -19.08 1.79 3.67
CA LEU A 326 -17.72 1.50 4.13
C LEU A 326 -17.21 0.15 3.59
N LEU A 327 -18.07 -0.89 3.59
CA LEU A 327 -17.72 -2.21 3.04
C LEU A 327 -17.56 -2.16 1.52
N SER A 328 -18.42 -1.42 0.81
CA SER A 328 -18.25 -1.14 -0.62
C SER A 328 -16.90 -0.48 -0.88
N SER A 329 -16.59 0.64 -0.23
CA SER A 329 -15.31 1.31 -0.42
C SER A 329 -14.11 0.42 -0.07
N MET A 330 -14.19 -0.45 0.95
CA MET A 330 -13.11 -1.43 1.17
C MET A 330 -12.99 -2.39 -0.02
N LYS A 331 -14.08 -2.97 -0.52
CA LYS A 331 -14.05 -3.79 -1.74
C LYS A 331 -13.51 -3.01 -2.95
N ASP A 332 -13.89 -1.75 -3.12
CA ASP A 332 -13.46 -0.92 -4.25
C ASP A 332 -11.95 -0.64 -4.21
N PHE A 333 -11.38 -0.46 -3.00
CA PHE A 333 -9.92 -0.42 -2.73
C PHE A 333 -9.26 -1.84 -2.72
N GLY A 334 -9.97 -2.86 -3.22
CA GLY A 334 -9.50 -4.23 -3.39
C GLY A 334 -9.32 -5.02 -2.10
N TRP A 335 -9.87 -4.59 -0.97
CA TRP A 335 -9.58 -5.14 0.37
C TRP A 335 -9.87 -6.64 0.55
N LEU A 336 -10.68 -7.21 -0.35
CA LEU A 336 -11.10 -8.61 -0.32
C LEU A 336 -10.46 -9.44 -1.45
N ASP A 337 -9.64 -8.82 -2.29
CA ASP A 337 -8.97 -9.44 -3.42
C ASP A 337 -7.52 -9.78 -3.05
N SER A 338 -6.93 -10.74 -3.77
CA SER A 338 -5.48 -10.95 -3.72
C SER A 338 -4.80 -9.79 -4.47
N PRO A 339 -3.81 -9.10 -3.88
CA PRO A 339 -3.19 -7.95 -4.54
C PRO A 339 -2.28 -8.37 -5.71
N ALA A 340 -1.78 -9.60 -5.72
CA ALA A 340 -0.95 -10.22 -6.75
C ALA A 340 -0.75 -11.73 -6.44
N PRO A 341 -0.29 -12.55 -7.41
CA PRO A 341 -0.02 -13.98 -7.18
C PRO A 341 0.78 -14.28 -5.90
N GLY A 342 0.43 -15.37 -5.22
CA GLY A 342 1.09 -15.81 -3.98
C GLY A 342 0.62 -15.09 -2.72
N HIS A 343 -0.01 -13.92 -2.83
CA HIS A 343 -0.41 -13.11 -1.69
C HIS A 343 -1.82 -13.43 -1.24
N ALA A 344 -2.02 -13.57 0.07
CA ALA A 344 -3.35 -13.74 0.65
C ALA A 344 -4.20 -12.49 0.39
N ALA A 345 -5.50 -12.71 0.13
CA ALA A 345 -6.47 -11.62 0.17
C ALA A 345 -6.50 -10.95 1.56
N GLY A 346 -6.88 -9.67 1.58
CA GLY A 346 -7.23 -8.99 2.82
C GLY A 346 -8.52 -9.57 3.44
N SER A 347 -8.88 -9.08 4.62
CA SER A 347 -10.15 -9.45 5.24
C SER A 347 -10.79 -8.28 5.98
N VAL A 348 -12.12 -8.30 6.00
CA VAL A 348 -12.96 -7.27 6.64
C VAL A 348 -14.06 -7.94 7.48
N ASP A 349 -14.24 -7.44 8.70
CA ASP A 349 -15.34 -7.80 9.60
C ASP A 349 -15.90 -6.51 10.22
N ARG A 350 -17.18 -6.23 9.94
CA ARG A 350 -17.92 -5.07 10.48
C ARG A 350 -18.49 -5.29 11.88
N GLY A 351 -18.42 -6.51 12.40
CA GLY A 351 -19.05 -6.92 13.66
C GLY A 351 -20.56 -6.73 13.65
N LYS A 352 -21.16 -6.51 14.83
CA LYS A 352 -22.63 -6.46 14.99
C LYS A 352 -23.17 -5.13 15.49
N SER A 353 -22.31 -4.27 16.03
CA SER A 353 -22.69 -3.01 16.65
C SER A 353 -21.98 -1.80 16.02
N ASP A 354 -22.52 -0.61 16.26
CA ASP A 354 -21.86 0.65 15.93
C ASP A 354 -20.46 0.78 16.56
N TYR A 355 -20.24 0.15 17.72
CA TYR A 355 -18.89 0.09 18.31
C TYR A 355 -17.94 -0.77 17.48
N ASP A 356 -18.41 -1.85 16.87
CA ASP A 356 -17.59 -2.68 15.98
C ASP A 356 -17.32 -1.98 14.66
N LEU A 357 -18.34 -1.38 14.03
CA LEU A 357 -18.20 -0.56 12.83
C LEU A 357 -17.26 0.64 13.06
N GLY A 358 -17.38 1.30 14.22
CA GLY A 358 -16.48 2.37 14.65
C GLY A 358 -15.05 1.88 14.86
N ARG A 359 -14.85 0.67 15.41
CA ARG A 359 -13.53 0.02 15.50
C ARG A 359 -12.97 -0.35 14.14
N LEU A 360 -13.80 -0.82 13.20
CA LEU A 360 -13.40 -1.10 11.83
C LEU A 360 -12.91 0.19 11.16
N GLY A 361 -13.77 1.20 11.03
CA GLY A 361 -13.45 2.43 10.28
C GLY A 361 -12.36 3.31 10.90
N CYS A 362 -12.04 3.16 12.20
CA CYS A 362 -10.85 3.75 12.80
C CYS A 362 -9.61 2.83 12.83
N GLY A 363 -9.73 1.56 12.41
CA GLY A 363 -8.61 0.62 12.33
C GLY A 363 -8.14 0.08 13.68
N LEU A 364 -9.07 -0.22 14.59
CA LEU A 364 -8.83 -0.88 15.90
C LEU A 364 -9.26 -2.36 15.93
N ALA A 365 -9.99 -2.83 14.92
CA ALA A 365 -10.40 -4.23 14.75
C ALA A 365 -10.85 -4.47 13.30
N GLY A 366 -11.22 -5.73 13.00
CA GLY A 366 -12.03 -6.06 11.83
C GLY A 366 -11.36 -5.89 10.47
N SER A 367 -10.04 -5.71 10.39
CA SER A 367 -9.38 -5.47 9.10
C SER A 367 -7.95 -5.98 9.06
N ARG A 368 -7.61 -6.74 8.01
CA ARG A 368 -6.26 -7.23 7.70
C ARG A 368 -5.93 -7.01 6.22
N ILE A 369 -4.64 -6.75 5.91
CA ILE A 369 -4.08 -6.66 4.55
C ILE A 369 -2.63 -7.17 4.54
N THR A 370 -2.12 -7.56 3.38
CA THR A 370 -0.68 -7.86 3.20
C THR A 370 0.13 -6.57 3.11
N PRO A 371 1.46 -6.63 3.34
CA PRO A 371 2.39 -5.55 2.99
C PRO A 371 2.31 -5.08 1.54
N LEU A 372 2.12 -6.00 0.57
CA LEU A 372 2.02 -5.65 -0.85
C LEU A 372 0.74 -4.83 -1.13
N HIS A 373 -0.38 -5.23 -0.53
CA HIS A 373 -1.62 -4.44 -0.58
C HIS A 373 -1.47 -3.08 0.11
N ALA A 374 -0.69 -3.01 1.19
CA ALA A 374 -0.43 -1.75 1.87
C ALA A 374 0.36 -0.75 1.01
N VAL A 375 1.25 -1.21 0.11
CA VAL A 375 1.90 -0.31 -0.88
C VAL A 375 0.97 0.02 -2.05
N GLN A 376 0.11 -0.92 -2.47
CA GLN A 376 -0.92 -0.66 -3.48
C GLN A 376 -1.94 0.41 -3.02
N LEU A 377 -2.38 0.36 -1.76
CA LEU A 377 -3.21 1.39 -1.12
C LEU A 377 -2.53 2.77 -1.13
N ALA A 378 -1.20 2.81 -0.96
CA ALA A 378 -0.45 4.05 -1.13
C ALA A 378 -0.42 4.48 -2.60
N ALA A 379 -0.18 3.56 -3.53
CA ALA A 379 -0.16 3.85 -4.96
C ALA A 379 -1.48 4.43 -5.49
N THR A 380 -2.62 3.97 -4.99
CA THR A 380 -3.94 4.57 -5.31
C THR A 380 -4.08 6.04 -4.91
N LEU A 381 -3.28 6.52 -3.97
CA LEU A 381 -3.22 7.96 -3.69
C LEU A 381 -2.60 8.77 -4.83
N ALA A 382 -1.90 8.16 -5.80
CA ALA A 382 -1.24 8.87 -6.89
C ALA A 382 -2.23 9.57 -7.83
N ASN A 383 -3.24 8.85 -8.30
CA ASN A 383 -4.22 9.34 -9.28
C ASN A 383 -5.65 8.82 -9.05
N GLY A 384 -5.89 8.02 -8.00
CA GLY A 384 -7.17 7.41 -7.70
C GLY A 384 -7.39 6.01 -8.29
N GLU A 385 -6.38 5.41 -8.93
CA GLU A 385 -6.46 4.08 -9.55
C GLU A 385 -5.72 3.01 -8.73
N GLN A 386 -6.26 1.80 -8.70
CA GLN A 386 -5.55 0.61 -8.22
C GLN A 386 -4.80 0.00 -9.40
N ILE A 387 -3.48 -0.06 -9.28
CA ILE A 387 -2.58 -0.70 -10.24
C ILE A 387 -2.14 -2.07 -9.75
N GLU A 388 -1.98 -3.04 -10.64
CA GLU A 388 -1.48 -4.38 -10.30
C GLU A 388 0.03 -4.32 -9.98
N PRO A 389 0.48 -4.69 -8.76
CA PRO A 389 1.89 -4.77 -8.42
C PRO A 389 2.54 -5.97 -9.10
N TRP A 390 3.66 -5.76 -9.78
CA TRP A 390 4.42 -6.83 -10.44
C TRP A 390 5.90 -6.77 -10.08
N TRP A 391 6.51 -7.94 -9.93
CA TRP A 391 7.94 -8.08 -9.63
C TRP A 391 8.72 -9.04 -10.54
N VAL A 392 8.04 -9.76 -11.44
CA VAL A 392 8.70 -10.59 -12.45
C VAL A 392 8.86 -9.79 -13.73
N ASP A 393 10.10 -9.62 -14.16
CA ASP A 393 10.48 -8.89 -15.38
C ASP A 393 10.52 -9.83 -16.58
N ARG A 394 11.08 -11.03 -16.38
CA ARG A 394 11.30 -12.02 -17.43
C ARG A 394 11.34 -13.41 -16.83
N VAL A 395 10.89 -14.39 -17.61
CA VAL A 395 11.27 -15.79 -17.41
C VAL A 395 12.02 -16.23 -18.67
N VAL A 396 13.16 -16.89 -18.51
CA VAL A 396 13.95 -17.47 -19.61
C VAL A 396 14.10 -18.98 -19.38
N ASP A 397 14.06 -19.76 -20.44
CA ASP A 397 14.27 -21.21 -20.39
C ASP A 397 15.76 -21.61 -20.38
N GLY A 398 16.04 -22.91 -20.23
CA GLY A 398 17.39 -23.48 -20.24
C GLY A 398 18.13 -23.36 -21.58
N ARG A 399 17.47 -22.83 -22.62
CA ARG A 399 18.06 -22.46 -23.92
C ARG A 399 18.27 -20.95 -24.06
N GLY A 400 17.95 -20.17 -23.02
CA GLY A 400 18.02 -18.72 -23.00
C GLY A 400 16.85 -18.01 -23.70
N GLN A 401 15.78 -18.72 -24.06
CA GLN A 401 14.63 -18.11 -24.74
C GLN A 401 13.68 -17.48 -23.73
N GLY A 402 13.28 -16.23 -23.96
CA GLY A 402 12.28 -15.54 -23.14
C GLY A 402 10.90 -16.16 -23.29
N LEU A 403 10.18 -16.31 -22.17
CA LEU A 403 8.81 -16.82 -22.10
C LEU A 403 7.80 -15.68 -21.97
N ALA A 404 6.56 -15.93 -22.39
CA ALA A 404 5.48 -14.97 -22.30
C ALA A 404 5.01 -14.89 -20.84
N LEU A 405 4.99 -13.68 -20.29
CA LEU A 405 4.30 -13.39 -19.03
C LEU A 405 2.81 -13.14 -19.31
N PRO A 406 1.91 -13.43 -18.35
CA PRO A 406 0.53 -13.01 -18.44
C PRO A 406 0.40 -11.50 -18.66
N ALA A 407 -0.61 -11.10 -19.44
CA ALA A 407 -0.98 -9.70 -19.55
C ALA A 407 -1.41 -9.17 -18.16
N ARG A 408 -0.96 -7.96 -17.82
CA ARG A 408 -1.30 -7.29 -16.57
C ARG A 408 -2.68 -6.66 -16.69
N SER A 409 -3.40 -6.58 -15.57
CA SER A 409 -4.67 -5.90 -15.49
C SER A 409 -4.51 -4.40 -15.72
N ASP A 410 -5.42 -3.81 -16.51
CA ASP A 410 -5.46 -2.35 -16.65
C ASP A 410 -5.70 -1.66 -15.30
N PRO A 411 -5.11 -0.47 -15.04
CA PRO A 411 -5.37 0.29 -13.83
C PRO A 411 -6.86 0.57 -13.62
N ARG A 412 -7.40 0.16 -12.47
CA ARG A 412 -8.83 0.29 -12.17
C ARG A 412 -9.09 1.52 -11.30
N ARG A 413 -9.91 2.46 -11.78
CA ARG A 413 -10.31 3.63 -11.00
C ARG A 413 -11.12 3.24 -9.75
N VAL A 414 -10.67 3.72 -8.59
CA VAL A 414 -11.29 3.50 -7.28
C VAL A 414 -11.91 4.79 -6.74
N ILE A 415 -11.22 5.93 -6.93
CA ILE A 415 -11.70 7.26 -6.55
C ILE A 415 -11.41 8.27 -7.68
N PRO A 416 -12.09 9.43 -7.72
CA PRO A 416 -11.73 10.54 -8.60
C PRO A 416 -10.31 11.06 -8.31
N THR A 417 -9.63 11.57 -9.34
CA THR A 417 -8.23 12.05 -9.21
C THR A 417 -8.13 13.22 -8.23
N GLU A 418 -9.13 14.09 -8.23
CA GLU A 418 -9.27 15.26 -7.35
C GLU A 418 -9.42 14.83 -5.88
N MET A 419 -10.08 13.69 -5.64
CA MET A 419 -10.19 13.12 -4.29
C MET A 419 -8.87 12.47 -3.84
N ALA A 420 -8.14 11.83 -4.77
CA ALA A 420 -6.79 11.33 -4.48
C ALA A 420 -5.85 12.50 -4.12
N GLU A 421 -5.91 13.61 -4.87
CA GLU A 421 -5.18 14.84 -4.59
C GLU A 421 -5.53 15.45 -3.22
N GLU A 422 -6.82 15.55 -2.88
CA GLU A 422 -7.25 16.05 -1.59
C GLU A 422 -6.73 15.15 -0.44
N LEU A 423 -6.84 13.82 -0.59
CA LEU A 423 -6.31 12.86 0.36
C LEU A 423 -4.79 12.97 0.49
N ARG A 424 -4.04 13.12 -0.62
CA ARG A 424 -2.59 13.39 -0.58
C ARG A 424 -2.28 14.66 0.19
N GLY A 425 -2.96 15.77 -0.13
CA GLY A 425 -2.81 17.05 0.54
C GLY A 425 -2.99 16.93 2.06
N MET A 426 -4.05 16.24 2.50
CA MET A 426 -4.27 15.96 3.92
C MET A 426 -3.20 15.06 4.55
N LEU A 427 -2.74 14.03 3.83
CA LEU A 427 -1.75 13.07 4.32
C LEU A 427 -0.31 13.65 4.38
N VAL A 428 0.00 14.74 3.67
CA VAL A 428 1.23 15.53 3.89
C VAL A 428 1.27 16.11 5.31
N ARG A 429 0.11 16.35 5.94
CA ARG A 429 0.10 16.80 7.33
C ARG A 429 0.61 15.73 8.30
N THR A 430 0.48 14.44 8.00
CA THR A 430 1.01 13.34 8.81
C THR A 430 2.54 13.43 8.99
N THR A 431 3.27 13.75 7.92
CA THR A 431 4.74 13.80 7.88
C THR A 431 5.31 15.16 8.27
N THR A 432 4.51 16.24 8.18
CA THR A 432 4.94 17.60 8.54
C THR A 432 4.58 18.01 9.97
N HIS A 433 3.41 17.58 10.46
CA HIS A 433 2.81 18.01 11.74
C HIS A 433 2.17 16.90 12.58
N GLY A 434 1.96 15.71 11.99
CA GLY A 434 1.22 14.59 12.59
C GLY A 434 2.12 13.48 13.16
N THR A 435 1.58 12.25 13.16
CA THR A 435 2.20 11.08 13.81
C THR A 435 3.58 10.68 13.27
N ALA A 436 3.90 11.02 12.01
CA ALA A 436 5.19 10.76 11.39
C ALA A 436 6.17 11.95 11.43
N ARG A 437 5.79 13.09 12.04
CA ARG A 437 6.59 14.33 12.03
C ARG A 437 8.06 14.15 12.41
N SER A 438 8.35 13.35 13.45
CA SER A 438 9.73 13.16 13.91
C SER A 438 10.60 12.41 12.89
N ALA A 439 10.01 11.49 12.12
CA ALA A 439 10.72 10.66 11.16
C ALA A 439 11.24 11.44 9.94
N PHE A 440 10.44 12.40 9.47
CA PHE A 440 10.73 13.23 8.31
C PHE A 440 11.52 14.51 8.65
N ARG A 441 12.16 14.52 9.83
CA ARG A 441 12.99 15.64 10.32
C ARG A 441 14.39 15.14 10.65
N ASP A 442 15.40 15.92 10.27
CA ASP A 442 16.79 15.64 10.67
C ASP A 442 17.03 16.04 12.14
N ARG A 443 18.23 15.74 12.66
CA ARG A 443 18.65 16.09 14.03
C ARG A 443 18.64 17.60 14.34
N ARG A 444 18.50 18.47 13.32
CA ARG A 444 18.40 19.92 13.44
C ARG A 444 16.97 20.44 13.18
N GLY A 445 15.98 19.54 13.08
CA GLY A 445 14.58 19.90 12.83
C GLY A 445 14.25 20.28 11.38
N ARG A 446 15.18 20.11 10.43
CA ARG A 446 14.97 20.42 9.01
C ARG A 446 14.30 19.25 8.30
N PRO A 447 13.52 19.45 7.22
CA PRO A 447 12.95 18.36 6.43
C PRO A 447 14.04 17.39 5.92
N LYS A 448 13.87 16.09 6.19
CA LYS A 448 14.84 15.03 5.84
C LYS A 448 15.03 14.88 4.32
N LEU A 449 13.98 15.17 3.55
CA LEU A 449 13.91 15.10 2.09
C LEU A 449 13.88 16.49 1.40
N ARG A 450 14.34 17.53 2.11
CA ARG A 450 14.30 18.94 1.65
C ARG A 450 12.88 19.37 1.26
N ASP A 451 12.68 19.71 -0.01
CA ASP A 451 11.42 20.25 -0.51
C ASP A 451 10.42 19.18 -0.91
N ILE A 452 10.88 17.95 -1.14
CA ILE A 452 10.04 16.79 -1.46
C ILE A 452 9.11 16.50 -0.28
N LYS A 453 7.82 16.71 -0.51
CA LYS A 453 6.76 16.38 0.45
C LYS A 453 6.36 14.92 0.30
N VAL A 454 5.99 14.29 1.40
CA VAL A 454 5.54 12.89 1.44
C VAL A 454 4.15 12.86 2.04
N ALA A 455 3.18 12.37 1.27
CA ALA A 455 1.85 12.08 1.76
C ALA A 455 1.86 10.67 2.34
N GLY A 456 1.52 10.49 3.62
CA GLY A 456 1.57 9.15 4.21
C GLY A 456 0.68 8.96 5.44
N LYS A 457 0.46 7.69 5.80
CA LYS A 457 -0.36 7.27 6.93
C LYS A 457 0.42 6.29 7.81
N THR A 458 0.46 6.58 9.11
CA THR A 458 0.91 5.60 10.12
C THR A 458 -0.26 4.72 10.57
N GLY A 459 0.00 3.44 10.79
CA GLY A 459 -0.87 2.51 11.53
C GLY A 459 -0.10 1.86 12.68
N ASN A 460 -0.77 1.52 13.78
CA ASN A 460 -0.22 0.60 14.77
C ASN A 460 -1.31 -0.10 15.57
N LEU A 461 -1.09 -1.38 15.88
CA LEU A 461 -2.00 -2.20 16.69
C LEU A 461 -1.20 -3.33 17.35
N THR A 462 -1.57 -3.74 18.56
CA THR A 462 -1.03 -4.98 19.15
C THR A 462 -1.88 -6.16 18.65
N GLY A 463 -1.22 -7.18 18.08
CA GLY A 463 -1.86 -8.40 17.60
C GLY A 463 -1.24 -9.65 18.25
N ALA A 464 -1.79 -10.82 17.92
CA ALA A 464 -1.46 -12.11 18.55
C ALA A 464 -0.78 -13.15 17.63
N ASP A 465 -0.90 -13.02 16.31
CA ASP A 465 -0.33 -13.98 15.33
C ASP A 465 0.51 -13.27 14.25
N PRO A 466 1.85 -13.24 14.41
CA PRO A 466 2.57 -13.45 15.67
C PRO A 466 2.28 -12.35 16.71
N HIS A 467 2.53 -12.64 17.99
CA HIS A 467 2.29 -11.67 19.06
C HIS A 467 3.31 -10.53 19.05
N GLY A 468 2.82 -9.30 19.03
CA GLY A 468 3.64 -8.09 19.06
C GLY A 468 2.88 -6.84 18.63
N ARG A 469 3.59 -5.70 18.61
CA ARG A 469 3.05 -4.44 18.13
C ARG A 469 3.37 -4.29 16.64
N TYR A 470 2.35 -4.44 15.81
CA TYR A 470 2.40 -4.11 14.39
C TYR A 470 2.57 -2.60 14.27
N GLU A 471 3.60 -2.14 13.57
CA GLU A 471 3.75 -0.74 13.19
C GLU A 471 3.86 -0.61 11.67
N TRP A 472 2.99 0.23 11.12
CA TRP A 472 2.88 0.52 9.70
C TRP A 472 3.26 1.97 9.40
N PHE A 473 3.95 2.17 8.29
CA PHE A 473 3.89 3.41 7.53
C PHE A 473 3.61 3.06 6.07
N VAL A 474 2.66 3.76 5.45
CA VAL A 474 2.48 3.76 3.99
C VAL A 474 2.51 5.19 3.49
N GLY A 475 2.93 5.43 2.26
CA GLY A 475 2.87 6.77 1.67
C GLY A 475 3.40 6.85 0.25
N VAL A 476 3.25 8.04 -0.34
CA VAL A 476 3.73 8.38 -1.67
C VAL A 476 4.60 9.63 -1.67
N ALA A 477 5.57 9.66 -2.57
CA ALA A 477 6.50 10.75 -2.77
C ALA A 477 6.87 10.89 -4.26
N PRO A 478 7.11 12.12 -4.76
CA PRO A 478 6.65 13.40 -4.19
C PRO A 478 5.13 13.43 -3.98
N ALA A 479 4.63 14.25 -3.05
CA ALA A 479 3.18 14.29 -2.78
C ALA A 479 2.36 15.03 -3.85
N ALA A 480 2.98 15.93 -4.62
CA ALA A 480 2.31 16.67 -5.67
C ALA A 480 2.14 15.80 -6.94
N ASP A 481 3.28 15.31 -7.43
CA ASP A 481 3.42 14.37 -8.56
C ASP A 481 4.08 13.08 -8.04
N PRO A 482 3.30 12.04 -7.68
CA PRO A 482 3.81 10.82 -7.08
C PRO A 482 4.45 9.87 -8.10
N THR A 483 5.72 9.53 -7.88
CA THR A 483 6.46 8.51 -8.65
C THR A 483 6.78 7.25 -7.84
N VAL A 484 6.80 7.33 -6.50
CA VAL A 484 7.12 6.20 -5.62
C VAL A 484 6.09 6.05 -4.51
N ALA A 485 5.48 4.87 -4.43
CA ALA A 485 4.75 4.38 -3.27
C ALA A 485 5.69 3.54 -2.38
N ILE A 486 5.50 3.62 -1.07
CA ILE A 486 6.24 2.81 -0.09
C ILE A 486 5.30 2.29 1.01
N ALA A 487 5.50 1.02 1.39
CA ALA A 487 4.97 0.45 2.62
C ALA A 487 6.09 -0.12 3.48
N VAL A 488 6.02 0.13 4.79
CA VAL A 488 6.91 -0.44 5.80
C VAL A 488 6.08 -1.03 6.92
N LEU A 489 6.23 -2.34 7.15
CA LEU A 489 5.72 -3.05 8.32
C LEU A 489 6.89 -3.47 9.21
N GLN A 490 6.72 -3.40 10.52
CA GLN A 490 7.52 -4.18 11.46
C GLN A 490 6.67 -4.72 12.59
N LEU A 491 7.09 -5.86 13.14
CA LEU A 491 6.58 -6.43 14.38
C LEU A 491 7.52 -6.04 15.53
N GLN A 492 7.14 -5.03 16.31
CA GLN A 492 7.90 -4.60 17.48
C GLN A 492 7.67 -5.53 18.67
N SER A 493 8.79 -5.93 19.29
CA SER A 493 8.82 -6.54 20.62
C SER A 493 8.69 -5.47 21.72
N ASN A 494 8.76 -5.86 22.99
CA ASN A 494 8.78 -4.92 24.13
C ASN A 494 9.94 -3.91 24.08
N LEU A 495 11.01 -4.20 23.33
CA LEU A 495 12.09 -3.27 23.02
C LEU A 495 12.12 -3.03 21.50
N TRP A 496 12.08 -1.76 21.09
CA TRP A 496 12.20 -1.32 19.70
C TRP A 496 13.15 -0.13 19.58
N TRP A 497 13.73 0.03 18.39
CA TRP A 497 14.87 0.93 18.14
C TRP A 497 14.60 1.96 17.05
N SER A 498 13.60 1.72 16.20
CA SER A 498 13.19 2.57 15.09
C SER A 498 11.69 2.40 14.82
N LYS A 499 11.06 3.44 14.25
CA LYS A 499 9.67 3.40 13.77
C LYS A 499 9.58 3.09 12.28
N SER A 500 8.47 2.55 11.83
CA SER A 500 8.21 2.27 10.40
C SER A 500 8.25 3.54 9.57
N SER A 501 7.78 4.66 10.14
CA SER A 501 7.92 5.99 9.53
C SER A 501 9.36 6.48 9.44
N GLU A 502 10.23 6.16 10.41
CA GLU A 502 11.66 6.53 10.41
C GLU A 502 12.41 5.75 9.33
N LEU A 503 12.17 4.43 9.27
CA LEU A 503 12.68 3.52 8.24
C LEU A 503 12.23 3.97 6.84
N ALA A 504 10.93 4.20 6.63
CA ALA A 504 10.41 4.71 5.35
C ALA A 504 11.05 6.05 4.95
N ALA A 505 11.27 6.96 5.91
CA ALA A 505 11.92 8.24 5.65
C ALA A 505 13.44 8.13 5.40
N ASP A 506 14.10 7.03 5.80
CA ASP A 506 15.46 6.70 5.35
C ASP A 506 15.44 6.08 3.94
N VAL A 507 14.55 5.13 3.65
CA VAL A 507 14.44 4.50 2.31
C VAL A 507 14.11 5.52 1.23
N LEU A 508 13.12 6.39 1.46
CA LEU A 508 12.80 7.50 0.56
C LEU A 508 13.99 8.47 0.40
N LYS A 509 14.89 8.56 1.38
CA LYS A 509 16.09 9.41 1.28
C LYS A 509 17.13 8.78 0.35
N GLU A 510 17.29 7.45 0.36
CA GLU A 510 18.19 6.76 -0.57
C GLU A 510 17.67 6.86 -2.02
N ILE A 511 16.34 6.79 -2.21
CA ILE A 511 15.70 6.98 -3.51
C ILE A 511 15.89 8.41 -4.03
N PHE A 512 15.47 9.41 -3.26
CA PHE A 512 15.35 10.79 -3.72
C PHE A 512 16.59 11.67 -3.50
N CYS A 513 17.59 11.26 -2.70
CA CYS A 513 18.73 12.09 -2.35
C CYS A 513 20.07 11.47 -2.75
N GLU A 514 20.84 12.21 -3.55
CA GLU A 514 22.17 11.85 -4.01
C GLU A 514 23.18 12.92 -3.61
N GLN A 515 24.32 12.52 -3.05
CA GLN A 515 25.39 13.44 -2.59
C GLN A 515 24.89 14.63 -1.73
N GLY A 516 23.79 14.43 -0.98
CA GLY A 516 23.16 15.43 -0.12
C GLY A 516 22.16 16.39 -0.80
N ARG A 517 21.98 16.28 -2.12
CA ARG A 517 20.96 16.98 -2.93
C ARG A 517 19.74 16.07 -3.09
N CYS A 518 18.54 16.56 -2.76
CA CYS A 518 17.30 15.79 -2.90
C CYS A 518 16.44 16.40 -4.01
N GLN A 519 16.08 15.61 -5.02
CA GLN A 519 15.32 16.04 -6.20
C GLN A 519 14.35 14.93 -6.63
N ALA A 520 13.16 15.30 -7.13
CA ALA A 520 12.14 14.32 -7.54
C ALA A 520 12.67 13.32 -8.60
N ARG A 521 13.33 13.85 -9.63
CA ARG A 521 13.95 13.08 -10.73
C ARG A 521 14.98 12.03 -10.30
N ASN A 522 15.51 12.10 -9.08
CA ASN A 522 16.44 11.09 -8.59
C ASN A 522 15.75 9.71 -8.42
N ALA A 523 14.42 9.67 -8.41
CA ALA A 523 13.64 8.43 -8.46
C ALA A 523 13.48 7.84 -9.87
N ASP A 524 13.79 8.57 -10.94
CA ASP A 524 13.74 8.01 -12.31
C ASP A 524 14.86 6.98 -12.53
N ARG A 525 15.90 6.97 -11.68
CA ARG A 525 16.88 5.87 -11.53
C ARG A 525 16.26 4.54 -11.08
N PHE A 526 14.98 4.53 -10.70
CA PHE A 526 14.27 3.34 -10.22
C PHE A 526 12.90 3.14 -10.91
N THR A 527 12.36 4.14 -11.61
CA THR A 527 10.94 4.21 -12.00
C THR A 527 10.75 4.77 -13.42
N GLY A 528 9.62 4.47 -14.05
CA GLY A 528 9.29 4.93 -15.40
C GLY A 528 9.28 3.82 -16.44
N SER A 529 9.17 4.21 -17.72
CA SER A 529 9.22 3.26 -18.84
C SER A 529 10.66 2.89 -19.17
N LEU A 530 11.07 1.67 -18.85
CA LEU A 530 12.42 1.15 -19.09
C LEU A 530 12.67 0.69 -20.56
N GLY A 531 11.77 1.07 -21.48
CA GLY A 531 11.88 0.76 -22.91
C GLY A 531 11.43 -0.66 -23.30
N ILE A 532 11.69 -1.04 -24.56
CA ILE A 532 11.32 -2.33 -25.16
C ILE A 532 12.46 -3.37 -24.99
N ALA A 533 13.41 -3.12 -24.09
CA ALA A 533 14.45 -4.09 -23.79
C ALA A 533 13.81 -5.32 -23.13
N ALA A 534 13.80 -6.46 -23.83
CA ALA A 534 13.35 -7.77 -23.33
C ALA A 534 14.35 -8.40 -22.34
N ALA A 535 15.03 -7.54 -21.58
CA ALA A 535 15.89 -7.78 -20.44
C ALA A 535 15.80 -6.48 -19.63
N PRO A 536 15.48 -6.50 -18.32
CA PRO A 536 15.61 -5.29 -17.54
C PRO A 536 17.07 -4.87 -17.55
N VAL A 537 17.31 -3.67 -18.09
CA VAL A 537 18.50 -2.89 -17.76
C VAL A 537 18.56 -2.85 -16.24
N LEU A 538 19.54 -3.53 -15.65
CA LEU A 538 19.76 -3.50 -14.22
C LEU A 538 20.09 -2.05 -13.87
N LEU A 539 19.26 -1.36 -13.08
CA LEU A 539 19.48 0.06 -12.75
C LEU A 539 20.70 0.29 -11.82
N SER A 540 21.42 -0.81 -11.54
CA SER A 540 22.77 -0.83 -10.96
C SER A 540 23.92 -0.82 -11.99
N ASP A 541 23.66 -0.98 -13.29
CA ASP A 541 24.67 -1.17 -14.33
C ASP A 541 25.44 0.13 -14.63
N PRO A 542 26.77 0.18 -14.42
CA PRO A 542 27.57 1.40 -14.63
C PRO A 542 27.52 1.95 -16.06
N GLU A 543 27.24 1.14 -17.08
CA GLU A 543 27.14 1.62 -18.46
C GLU A 543 25.96 2.60 -18.67
N THR A 544 24.90 2.50 -17.85
CA THR A 544 23.75 3.42 -17.93
C THR A 544 23.90 4.75 -17.18
N GLN A 545 25.09 5.03 -16.63
CA GLN A 545 25.42 6.33 -16.02
C GLN A 545 26.31 7.19 -16.92
N GLY A 546 26.48 6.82 -18.20
CA GLY A 546 27.48 7.39 -19.10
C GLY A 546 27.05 7.64 -20.55
N GLU A 547 25.83 8.14 -20.78
CA GLU A 547 25.44 8.85 -22.03
C GLU A 547 24.71 10.17 -21.71
#